data_AF-A0A7Y2I622-F1
#
_entry.id   AF-A0A7Y2I622-F1
#
_cell.length_a   1.000
_cell.length_b   1.000
_cell.length_c   1.000
_cell.angle_alpha   90.00
_cell.angle_beta   90.00
_cell.angle_gamma   90.00
#
_symmetry.space_group_name_H-M   'P 1'
#
loop_
_entity.id
_entity.type
_entity.pdbx_description
1 polymer ?
#
loop_
_entity_poly.entity_id
_entity_poly.type
_entity_poly.pdbx_seq_one_letter_code
_entity_poly.pdbx_strand_id
1 'polypeptide(L)' 'DGILVYATCSIEPEENSGLVERFLTEHSEFTLTDCASFLPPSCNELIREGYLAPLPDTTIDGFFCARLCRK' A
#
# COMPACT_ATOMS: atom_id res chain seq x y z
N ASP A 1 2.15 -9.85 -16.92
CA ASP A 1 2.44 -9.10 -15.68
C ASP A 1 1.22 -9.11 -14.78
N GLY A 2 1.32 -9.76 -13.63
CA GLY A 2 0.20 -9.89 -12.68
C GLY A 2 0.25 -8.79 -11.64
N ILE A 3 -0.90 -8.18 -11.31
CA ILE A 3 -0.99 -7.16 -10.27
C ILE A 3 -1.71 -7.74 -9.06
N LEU A 4 -1.12 -7.55 -7.88
CA LEU A 4 -1.72 -7.86 -6.59
C LEU A 4 -1.92 -6.56 -5.83
N VAL A 5 -3.12 -6.34 -5.32
CA VAL A 5 -3.44 -5.21 -4.44
C VAL A 5 -3.77 -5.76 -3.07
N TYR A 6 -3.08 -5.26 -2.06
CA TYR A 6 -3.34 -5.58 -0.66
C TYR A 6 -3.90 -4.33 0.03
N ALA A 7 -4.97 -4.48 0.80
CA ALA A 7 -5.60 -3.35 1.49
C ALA A 7 -6.23 -3.76 2.82
N THR A 8 -6.21 -2.84 3.78
CA THR A 8 -6.79 -3.00 5.12
C THR A 8 -7.48 -1.71 5.56
N CYS A 9 -8.38 -1.82 6.53
CA CYS A 9 -8.94 -0.68 7.28
C CYS A 9 -8.26 -0.56 8.66
N SER A 10 -6.93 -0.68 8.70
CA SER A 10 -6.11 -0.60 9.90
C SER A 10 -4.96 0.40 9.69
N ILE A 11 -4.49 1.00 10.77
CA ILE A 11 -3.27 1.83 10.78
C ILE A 11 -2.07 1.12 11.40
N GLU A 12 -2.25 -0.09 11.92
CA GLU A 12 -1.20 -0.84 12.60
C GLU A 12 -0.12 -1.26 11.59
N PRO A 13 1.15 -0.83 11.76
CA PRO A 13 2.22 -1.14 10.83
C PRO A 13 2.45 -2.65 10.61
N GLU A 14 2.20 -3.46 11.64
CA GLU A 14 2.36 -4.92 11.63
C GLU A 14 1.39 -5.60 10.66
N GLU A 15 0.19 -5.03 10.50
CA GLU A 15 -0.81 -5.50 9.52
C GLU A 15 -0.54 -4.93 8.13
N ASN A 16 0.21 -3.83 8.02
CA ASN A 16 0.34 -3.04 6.80
C ASN A 16 1.71 -3.20 6.14
N SER A 17 2.60 -2.22 6.27
CA SER A 17 3.94 -2.24 5.67
C SER A 17 4.76 -3.43 6.15
N GLY A 18 4.66 -3.80 7.43
CA GLY A 18 5.37 -4.96 7.98
C GLY A 18 4.96 -6.27 7.32
N LEU A 19 3.67 -6.45 7.02
CA LEU A 19 3.19 -7.64 6.32
C LEU A 19 3.64 -7.65 4.85
N VAL A 20 3.58 -6.50 4.18
CA VAL A 20 4.02 -6.35 2.78
C VAL A 20 5.53 -6.61 2.64
N GLU A 21 6.34 -6.05 3.55
CA GLU A 21 7.78 -6.28 3.59
C GLU A 21 8.09 -7.76 3.79
N ARG A 22 7.46 -8.41 4.78
CA ARG A 22 7.63 -9.86 4.99
C ARG A 22 7.25 -10.66 3.74
N PHE A 23 6.11 -10.37 3.13
CA PHE A 23 5.68 -11.02 1.89
C PHE A 23 6.72 -10.88 0.77
N LEU A 24 7.30 -9.70 0.58
CA LEU A 24 8.33 -9.46 -0.44
C LEU A 24 9.65 -10.18 -0.15
N THR A 25 9.98 -10.43 1.12
CA THR A 25 11.15 -11.26 1.47
C THR A 25 10.94 -12.74 1.14
N GLU A 26 9.71 -13.23 1.22
CA GLU A 26 9.35 -14.63 0.96
C GLU A 26 9.03 -14.89 -0.52
N HIS A 27 8.61 -13.86 -1.26
CA HIS A 27 8.15 -13.96 -2.65
C HIS A 27 8.91 -13.02 -3.59
N SER A 28 10.14 -13.39 -3.94
CA SER A 28 11.07 -12.59 -4.76
C SER A 28 10.59 -12.28 -6.20
N GLU A 29 9.57 -13.00 -6.68
CA GLU A 29 8.90 -12.72 -7.95
C GLU A 29 7.99 -11.49 -7.90
N PHE A 30 7.67 -10.97 -6.71
CA PHE A 30 6.91 -9.74 -6.53
C PHE A 30 7.80 -8.55 -6.20
N THR A 31 7.33 -7.37 -6.58
CA THR A 31 7.96 -6.09 -6.22
C THR A 31 6.90 -5.06 -5.85
N LEU A 32 7.18 -4.26 -4.82
CA LEU A 32 6.40 -3.06 -4.54
C LEU A 32 6.53 -2.08 -5.70
N THR A 33 5.39 -1.58 -6.15
CA THR A 33 5.34 -0.54 -7.18
C THR A 33 4.78 0.72 -6.57
N ASP A 34 5.33 1.87 -6.95
CA ASP A 34 4.81 3.16 -6.52
C ASP A 34 3.35 3.31 -6.97
N CYS A 35 2.44 3.42 -6.00
CA CYS A 35 1.01 3.56 -6.27
C CYS A 35 0.64 4.96 -6.81
N ALA A 36 1.50 5.97 -6.66
CA ALA A 36 1.20 7.35 -7.06
C ALA A 36 0.85 7.47 -8.55
N SER A 37 1.52 6.69 -9.41
CA SER A 37 1.27 6.69 -10.85
C SER A 37 -0.11 6.12 -11.25
N PHE A 38 -0.83 5.50 -10.31
CA PHE A 38 -2.11 4.84 -10.53
C PHE A 38 -3.27 5.50 -9.79
N LEU A 39 -2.99 6.54 -9.01
CA LEU A 39 -3.99 7.25 -8.21
C LEU A 39 -4.23 8.66 -8.78
N PRO A 40 -5.41 9.25 -8.51
CA PRO A 40 -5.65 10.65 -8.81
C PRO A 40 -4.60 11.54 -8.12
N PRO A 41 -4.16 12.66 -8.73
CA PRO A 41 -3.18 13.57 -8.12
C PRO A 41 -3.59 14.10 -6.73
N SER A 42 -4.90 14.16 -6.44
CA SER A 42 -5.44 14.54 -5.14
C SER A 42 -5.08 13.57 -4.01
N CYS A 43 -4.64 12.35 -4.33
CA CYS A 43 -4.24 11.35 -3.35
C CYS A 43 -2.76 11.45 -2.97
N ASN A 44 -1.96 12.30 -3.61
CA ASN A 44 -0.51 12.38 -3.38
C ASN A 44 -0.15 12.64 -1.90
N GLU A 45 -0.96 13.44 -1.19
CA GLU A 45 -0.74 13.74 0.23
C GLU A 45 -1.07 12.55 1.16
N LEU A 46 -1.81 11.56 0.65
CA LEU A 46 -2.18 10.34 1.37
C LEU A 46 -1.18 9.20 1.13
N ILE A 47 -0.20 9.41 0.25
CA ILE A 47 0.81 8.41 -0.10
C ILE A 47 2.00 8.54 0.85
N ARG A 48 2.43 7.41 1.39
CA ARG A 48 3.61 7.31 2.26
C ARG A 48 4.40 6.08 1.86
N GLU A 49 5.68 6.29 1.57
CA GLU A 49 6.63 5.20 1.28
C GLU A 49 6.18 4.29 0.10
N GLY A 50 5.46 4.86 -0.87
CA GLY A 50 4.92 4.13 -2.03
C GLY A 50 3.58 3.41 -1.78
N TYR A 51 3.03 3.50 -0.56
CA TYR A 51 1.71 3.00 -0.17
C TYR A 51 0.68 4.13 -0.13
N LEU A 52 -0.57 3.82 -0.40
CA LEU A 52 -1.68 4.71 -0.05
C LEU A 52 -2.04 4.43 1.42
N ALA A 53 -1.73 5.36 2.31
CA ALA A 53 -1.84 5.17 3.76
C ALA A 53 -2.44 6.41 4.45
N PRO A 54 -3.70 6.77 4.14
CA PRO A 54 -4.40 7.84 4.85
C PRO A 54 -4.54 7.54 6.35
N LEU A 55 -4.29 8.55 7.17
CA LEU A 55 -4.61 8.51 8.60
C LEU A 55 -6.09 8.87 8.82
N PRO A 56 -6.71 8.39 9.91
CA PRO A 56 -8.08 8.74 10.24
C PRO A 56 -8.24 10.24 10.50
N ASP A 57 -9.36 10.80 10.05
CA ASP A 57 -9.80 12.17 10.32
C ASP A 57 -11.33 12.21 10.57
N THR A 58 -11.96 13.39 10.48
CA THR A 58 -13.42 13.52 10.68
C THR A 58 -14.26 12.99 9.52
N THR A 59 -13.63 12.61 8.41
CA THR A 59 -14.26 12.24 7.13
C THR A 59 -13.90 10.84 6.68
N ILE A 60 -12.73 10.31 7.05
CA ILE A 60 -12.27 8.97 6.67
C ILE A 60 -11.74 8.22 7.88
N ASP A 61 -12.00 6.91 7.90
CA ASP A 61 -11.29 5.97 8.78
C ASP A 61 -9.90 5.69 8.22
N GLY A 62 -8.97 5.28 9.09
CA GLY A 62 -7.63 4.90 8.69
C GLY A 62 -7.66 3.75 7.68
N PHE A 63 -6.83 3.85 6.64
CA PHE A 63 -6.81 2.88 5.55
C PHE A 63 -5.38 2.67 5.05
N PHE A 64 -5.12 1.49 4.50
CA PHE A 64 -3.85 1.16 3.90
C PHE A 64 -4.06 0.39 2.60
N CYS A 65 -3.22 0.67 1.60
CA CYS A 65 -3.20 -0.07 0.35
C CYS A 65 -1.79 -0.12 -0.27
N ALA A 66 -1.38 -1.32 -0.68
CA ALA A 66 -0.13 -1.60 -1.38
C ALA A 66 -0.42 -2.19 -2.76
N ARG A 67 0.33 -1.76 -3.78
CA ARG A 67 0.28 -2.30 -5.13
C ARG A 67 1.57 -3.04 -5.45
N LEU A 68 1.45 -4.34 -5.72
CA LEU A 68 2.55 -5.23 -6.05
C LEU A 68 2.44 -5.71 -7.49
N CYS A 69 3.57 -5.83 -8.17
CA CYS A 69 3.65 -6.41 -9.51
C CYS A 69 4.44 -7.72 -9.45
N ARG A 70 3.92 -8.78 -10.09
CA ARG A 70 4.65 -10.02 -10.33
C ARG A 70 5.45 -9.89 -11.62
N LYS A 71 6.76 -10.12 -11.52
CA LYS A 71 7.70 -10.20 -12.64
C LYS A 71 7.33 -11.32 -13.61
#